data_AF-A0A929VE94-F1
#
_entry.id   AF-A0A929VE94-F1
#
_cell.length_a   1.000
_cell.length_b   1.000
_cell.length_c   1.000
_cell.angle_alpha   90.00
_cell.angle_beta   90.00
_cell.angle_gamma   90.00
#
_symmetry.space_group_name_H-M   'P 1'
#
loop_
_entity.id
_entity.type
_entity.pdbx_description
1 polymer ?
#
loop_
_entity_poly.entity_id
_entity_poly.type
_entity_poly.pdbx_seq_one_letter_code
_entity_poly.pdbx_strand_id
1 'polypeptide(L)'
;MSKGITSKQSVMLQGLAAAMMLYHHLFIRPDMLFVEYSTLLGETREIRLALFCKLCVAIYAFVSGYGMCSVFLRAASEGKGEMRFFTLLRQDYTLVLQKLLRFFSIYWFCVLLYFACENLFLGKEKPLSELLPNLLALSDSFNGSWWYALEYVKILLFLPLLHLLFVFENDHEERLKKKWFFLTLFGLLALFLVLALNIFPSWEYHFRLFVNRLMPSYLLCAAGGFLIARFSLIPSLGKLCISLLLRVQGPVQEETFRQARDQGSVQEALSCRSRRLSALLSLAGLLLMFLPFLIRYAITVDAMQTSLDFLLTPVFCLGFLLFLGDQKIPAQIFFFIGKHSVY
;
A
#
# COMPACT_ATOMS: atom_id res chain seq x y z
N MET A 1 5.75 -17.49 3.78
CA MET A 1 4.54 -16.73 3.35
C MET A 1 3.23 -17.52 3.48
N SER A 2 3.21 -18.69 4.16
CA SER A 2 2.02 -19.55 4.25
C SER A 2 0.83 -18.96 5.05
N LYS A 3 1.06 -17.90 5.84
CA LYS A 3 0.06 -17.21 6.67
C LYS A 3 -0.27 -15.78 6.22
N GLY A 4 0.18 -15.37 5.02
CA GLY A 4 -0.02 -14.01 4.50
C GLY A 4 1.13 -13.06 4.84
N ILE A 5 0.92 -11.76 4.62
CA ILE A 5 1.84 -10.71 5.03
C ILE A 5 1.65 -10.49 6.53
N THR A 6 2.72 -10.70 7.29
CA THR A 6 2.71 -10.48 8.75
C THR A 6 2.80 -9.00 9.07
N SER A 7 2.40 -8.59 10.29
CA SER A 7 2.57 -7.20 10.76
C SER A 7 4.02 -6.72 10.64
N LYS A 8 5.00 -7.58 10.93
CA LYS A 8 6.42 -7.27 10.73
C LYS A 8 6.75 -6.96 9.26
N GLN A 9 6.24 -7.77 8.34
CA GLN A 9 6.44 -7.56 6.90
C GLN A 9 5.72 -6.32 6.38
N SER A 10 4.54 -5.98 6.92
CA SER A 10 3.86 -4.72 6.62
C SER A 10 4.73 -3.53 7.02
N VAL A 11 5.33 -3.55 8.21
CA VAL A 11 6.28 -2.50 8.66
C VAL A 11 7.49 -2.42 7.73
N MET A 12 8.03 -3.56 7.29
CA MET A 12 9.15 -3.57 6.34
C MET A 12 8.77 -2.96 4.98
N LEU A 13 7.55 -3.22 4.48
CA LEU A 13 7.04 -2.61 3.26
C LEU A 13 6.82 -1.10 3.41
N GLN A 14 6.36 -0.64 4.59
CA GLN A 14 6.28 0.79 4.90
C GLN A 14 7.68 1.42 4.93
N GLY A 15 8.68 0.75 5.51
CA GLY A 15 10.06 1.22 5.49
C GLY A 15 10.66 1.31 4.08
N LEU A 16 10.35 0.34 3.20
CA LEU A 16 10.69 0.42 1.79
C LEU A 16 10.02 1.64 1.12
N ALA A 17 8.73 1.83 1.38
CA ALA A 17 7.99 2.97 0.85
C ALA A 17 8.56 4.31 1.35
N ALA A 18 8.97 4.41 2.61
CA ALA A 18 9.63 5.60 3.17
C ALA A 18 10.98 5.88 2.49
N ALA A 19 11.81 4.85 2.29
CA ALA A 19 13.08 4.99 1.59
C ALA A 19 12.89 5.44 0.14
N MET A 20 11.91 4.86 -0.56
CA MET A 20 11.54 5.27 -1.92
C MET A 20 10.98 6.70 -1.95
N MET A 21 10.14 7.09 -1.00
CA MET A 21 9.61 8.45 -0.88
C MET A 21 10.74 9.47 -0.72
N LEU A 22 11.70 9.21 0.17
CA LEU A 22 12.87 10.08 0.36
C LEU A 22 13.69 10.20 -0.93
N TYR A 23 13.98 9.07 -1.59
CA TYR A 23 14.72 9.08 -2.86
C TYR A 23 13.97 9.89 -3.94
N HIS A 24 12.67 9.69 -4.07
CA HIS A 24 11.82 10.43 -5.02
C HIS A 24 11.94 11.94 -4.81
N HIS A 25 11.75 12.42 -3.58
CA HIS A 25 11.74 13.85 -3.29
C HIS A 25 13.13 14.51 -3.38
N LEU A 26 14.21 13.77 -3.14
CA LEU A 26 15.58 14.29 -3.27
C LEU A 26 16.04 14.40 -4.72
N PHE A 27 15.71 13.43 -5.57
CA PHE A 27 16.34 13.28 -6.89
C PHE A 27 15.44 13.59 -8.09
N ILE A 28 14.14 13.89 -7.88
CA ILE A 28 13.25 14.27 -8.99
C ILE A 28 13.51 15.69 -9.52
N ARG A 29 14.01 16.57 -8.66
CA ARG A 29 14.35 17.97 -8.98
C ARG A 29 15.74 18.31 -8.43
N PRO A 30 16.81 17.82 -9.08
CA PRO A 30 18.18 18.08 -8.63
C PRO A 30 18.53 19.58 -8.66
N ASP A 31 17.81 20.37 -9.47
CA ASP A 31 17.88 21.82 -9.56
C ASP A 31 17.53 22.56 -8.25
N MET A 32 16.80 21.91 -7.34
CA MET A 32 16.42 22.46 -6.04
C MET A 32 17.45 22.17 -4.94
N LEU A 33 18.53 21.45 -5.23
CA LEU A 33 19.58 21.14 -4.26
C LEU A 33 20.59 22.30 -4.18
N PHE A 34 20.80 22.82 -2.97
CA PHE A 34 21.71 23.95 -2.71
C PHE A 34 23.22 23.59 -2.76
N VAL A 35 23.57 22.41 -3.28
CA VAL A 35 24.94 21.86 -3.27
C VAL A 35 25.25 21.30 -4.66
N GLU A 36 26.49 21.41 -5.11
CA GLU A 36 26.96 20.76 -6.33
C GLU A 36 26.65 19.25 -6.28
N TYR A 37 25.73 18.84 -7.13
CA TYR A 37 25.23 17.48 -7.18
C TYR A 37 26.08 16.64 -8.13
N SER A 38 26.91 15.76 -7.58
CA SER A 38 27.60 14.75 -8.36
C SER A 38 26.68 13.55 -8.60
N THR A 39 26.38 13.28 -9.86
CA THR A 39 25.54 12.14 -10.25
C THR A 39 26.29 10.82 -10.04
N LEU A 40 25.71 9.86 -9.31
CA LEU A 40 26.27 8.53 -9.08
C LEU A 40 26.01 7.60 -10.27
N LEU A 41 24.82 7.71 -10.89
CA LEU A 41 24.38 6.86 -12.00
C LEU A 41 24.25 7.61 -13.34
N GLY A 42 24.51 8.92 -13.32
CA GLY A 42 24.21 9.86 -14.40
C GLY A 42 22.80 10.45 -14.25
N GLU A 43 22.67 11.75 -14.47
CA GLU A 43 21.47 12.57 -14.21
C GLU A 43 20.18 11.93 -14.75
N THR A 44 20.20 11.45 -15.99
CA THR A 44 19.02 10.86 -16.65
C THR A 44 18.60 9.54 -16.02
N ARG A 45 19.50 8.78 -15.40
CA ARG A 45 19.18 7.50 -14.75
C ARG A 45 18.64 7.73 -13.34
N GLU A 46 19.19 8.69 -12.62
CA GLU A 46 18.77 9.03 -11.26
C GLU A 46 17.37 9.63 -11.23
N ILE A 47 17.06 10.55 -12.16
CA ILE A 47 15.72 11.10 -12.32
C ILE A 47 14.72 9.98 -12.67
N ARG A 48 15.08 9.05 -13.56
CA ARG A 48 14.22 7.90 -13.90
C ARG A 48 13.98 6.97 -12.71
N LEU A 49 14.99 6.75 -11.88
CA LEU A 49 14.82 5.99 -10.64
C LEU A 49 13.96 6.77 -9.64
N ALA A 50 14.13 8.08 -9.53
CA ALA A 50 13.32 8.94 -8.66
C ALA A 50 11.85 8.93 -9.08
N LEU A 51 11.60 8.97 -10.38
CA LEU A 51 10.29 8.75 -10.97
C LEU A 51 9.74 7.38 -10.56
N PHE A 52 10.48 6.29 -10.77
CA PHE A 52 10.05 4.96 -10.33
C PHE A 52 9.68 4.92 -8.83
N CYS A 53 10.47 5.57 -7.99
CA CYS A 53 10.26 5.67 -6.54
C CYS A 53 8.94 6.36 -6.14
N LYS A 54 8.25 7.06 -7.05
CA LYS A 54 6.86 7.52 -6.85
C LYS A 54 5.87 6.38 -6.54
N LEU A 55 6.24 5.12 -6.83
CA LEU A 55 5.48 3.92 -6.42
C LEU A 55 5.30 3.82 -4.89
N CYS A 56 6.10 4.52 -4.09
CA CYS A 56 5.99 4.55 -2.62
C CYS A 56 4.56 4.80 -2.13
N VAL A 57 3.84 5.73 -2.76
CA VAL A 57 2.47 6.09 -2.38
C VAL A 57 1.50 4.92 -2.60
N ALA A 58 1.69 4.18 -3.70
CA ALA A 58 0.89 3.00 -4.00
C ALA A 58 1.18 1.86 -3.01
N ILE A 59 2.44 1.69 -2.58
CA ILE A 59 2.82 0.73 -1.53
C ILE A 59 2.14 1.10 -0.21
N TYR A 60 2.15 2.37 0.20
CA TYR A 60 1.43 2.82 1.39
C TYR A 60 -0.07 2.55 1.32
N ALA A 61 -0.72 2.85 0.18
CA ALA A 61 -2.14 2.57 -0.03
C ALA A 61 -2.43 1.06 0.06
N PHE A 62 -1.63 0.23 -0.61
CA PHE A 62 -1.72 -1.23 -0.59
C PHE A 62 -1.59 -1.80 0.83
N VAL A 63 -0.54 -1.41 1.57
CA VAL A 63 -0.30 -1.90 2.93
C VAL A 63 -1.42 -1.44 3.88
N SER A 64 -1.95 -0.24 3.68
CA SER A 64 -3.08 0.27 4.46
C SER A 64 -4.34 -0.57 4.27
N GLY A 65 -4.70 -0.87 3.02
CA GLY A 65 -5.83 -1.76 2.70
C GLY A 65 -5.65 -3.18 3.26
N TYR A 66 -4.46 -3.76 3.08
CA TYR A 66 -4.13 -5.09 3.60
C TYR A 66 -4.19 -5.17 5.13
N GLY A 67 -3.58 -4.18 5.81
CA GLY A 67 -3.52 -4.09 7.26
C GLY A 67 -4.91 -3.87 7.88
N MET A 68 -5.72 -3.00 7.29
CA MET A 68 -7.10 -2.74 7.74
C MET A 68 -7.99 -3.96 7.58
N CYS A 69 -7.91 -4.68 6.46
CA CYS A 69 -8.65 -5.93 6.28
C CYS A 69 -8.33 -6.93 7.38
N SER A 70 -7.04 -7.09 7.71
CA SER A 70 -6.59 -7.98 8.78
C SER A 70 -7.15 -7.57 10.16
N VAL A 71 -7.27 -6.26 10.42
CA VAL A 71 -7.89 -5.74 11.64
C VAL A 71 -9.38 -6.05 11.69
N PHE A 72 -10.13 -5.83 10.59
CA PHE A 72 -11.56 -6.13 10.53
C PHE A 72 -11.84 -7.62 10.68
N LEU A 73 -11.09 -8.48 9.98
CA LEU A 73 -11.24 -9.94 10.09
C LEU A 73 -10.95 -10.45 11.50
N ARG A 74 -9.92 -9.89 12.17
CA ARG A 74 -9.63 -10.23 13.56
C ARG A 74 -10.74 -9.78 14.50
N ALA A 75 -11.21 -8.56 14.36
CA ALA A 75 -12.30 -8.01 15.18
C ALA A 75 -13.61 -8.81 15.00
N ALA A 76 -13.92 -9.24 13.77
CA ALA A 76 -15.05 -10.10 13.48
C ALA A 76 -14.89 -11.51 14.09
N SER A 77 -13.66 -12.04 14.17
CA SER A 77 -13.40 -13.35 14.79
C SER A 77 -13.45 -13.33 16.33
N GLU A 78 -13.11 -12.20 16.94
CA GLU A 78 -13.14 -12.02 18.40
C GLU A 78 -14.56 -11.79 18.93
N GLY A 79 -15.42 -11.15 18.12
CA GLY A 79 -16.84 -11.03 18.38
C GLY A 79 -17.55 -12.38 18.22
N LYS A 80 -17.63 -13.18 19.29
CA LYS A 80 -18.37 -14.44 19.34
C LYS A 80 -19.89 -14.19 19.21
N GLY A 81 -20.38 -13.97 18.00
CA GLY A 81 -21.80 -13.80 17.73
C GLY A 81 -22.09 -13.40 16.29
N GLU A 82 -23.29 -13.70 15.81
CA GLU A 82 -23.78 -13.24 14.51
C GLU A 82 -23.94 -11.71 14.56
N MET A 83 -22.99 -10.99 13.96
CA MET A 83 -22.94 -9.54 13.99
C MET A 83 -23.96 -8.98 12.99
N ARG A 84 -24.95 -8.23 13.49
CA ARG A 84 -25.92 -7.51 12.66
C ARG A 84 -25.22 -6.48 11.76
N PHE A 85 -25.79 -6.22 10.59
CA PHE A 85 -25.29 -5.32 9.56
C PHE A 85 -24.82 -3.95 10.10
N PHE A 86 -25.69 -3.23 10.81
CA PHE A 86 -25.36 -1.89 11.33
C PHE A 86 -24.32 -1.92 12.44
N THR A 87 -24.28 -2.99 13.24
CA THR A 87 -23.29 -3.15 14.30
C THR A 87 -21.90 -3.36 13.71
N LEU A 88 -21.80 -4.21 12.67
CA LEU A 88 -20.56 -4.44 11.93
C LEU A 88 -20.04 -3.14 11.29
N LEU A 89 -20.91 -2.43 10.56
CA LEU A 89 -20.54 -1.17 9.92
C LEU A 89 -20.04 -0.12 10.93
N ARG A 90 -20.74 0.02 12.07
CA ARG A 90 -20.35 0.93 13.14
C ARG A 90 -19.01 0.53 13.76
N GLN A 91 -18.78 -0.75 13.98
CA GLN A 91 -17.51 -1.26 14.52
C GLN A 91 -16.35 -0.94 13.59
N ASP A 92 -16.48 -1.23 12.30
CA ASP A 92 -15.43 -0.97 11.30
C ASP A 92 -15.09 0.52 11.20
N TYR A 93 -16.11 1.39 11.19
CA TYR A 93 -15.90 2.84 11.22
C TYR A 93 -15.27 3.33 12.52
N THR A 94 -15.59 2.71 13.66
CA THR A 94 -14.95 3.04 14.95
C THR A 94 -13.46 2.71 14.91
N LEU A 95 -13.09 1.55 14.35
CA LEU A 95 -11.68 1.14 14.17
C LEU A 95 -10.93 2.07 13.21
N VAL A 96 -11.58 2.50 12.13
CA VAL A 96 -11.04 3.52 11.21
C VAL A 96 -10.84 4.85 11.92
N LEU A 97 -11.82 5.31 12.70
CA LEU A 97 -11.74 6.57 13.42
C LEU A 97 -10.59 6.58 14.43
N GLN A 98 -10.38 5.48 15.17
CA GLN A 98 -9.25 5.35 16.09
C GLN A 98 -7.90 5.51 15.37
N LYS A 99 -7.75 4.94 14.17
CA LYS A 99 -6.55 5.09 13.36
C LYS A 99 -6.40 6.51 12.81
N LEU A 100 -7.49 7.12 12.35
CA LEU A 100 -7.49 8.50 11.88
C LEU A 100 -7.10 9.47 12.99
N LEU A 101 -7.63 9.30 14.21
CA LEU A 101 -7.26 10.15 15.35
C LEU A 101 -5.77 10.05 15.69
N ARG A 102 -5.20 8.84 15.66
CA ARG A 102 -3.75 8.65 15.84
C ARG A 102 -2.94 9.30 14.71
N PHE A 103 -3.40 9.18 13.46
CA PHE A 103 -2.74 9.80 12.33
C PHE A 103 -2.79 11.34 12.45
N PHE A 104 -3.97 11.89 12.74
CA PHE A 104 -4.18 13.32 12.87
C PHE A 104 -3.44 13.93 14.06
N SER A 105 -3.26 13.21 15.18
CA SER A 105 -2.50 13.76 16.31
C SER A 105 -1.04 14.06 15.95
N ILE A 106 -0.41 13.19 15.16
CA ILE A 106 0.94 13.39 14.65
C ILE A 106 0.94 14.44 13.53
N TYR A 107 -0.02 14.35 12.62
CA TYR A 107 -0.12 15.29 11.51
C TYR A 107 -0.32 16.73 11.99
N TRP A 108 -1.19 16.97 12.96
CA TRP A 108 -1.40 18.30 13.56
C TRP A 108 -0.14 18.81 14.23
N PHE A 109 0.61 17.96 14.92
CA PHE A 109 1.91 18.36 15.47
C PHE A 109 2.85 18.85 14.37
N CYS A 110 2.96 18.12 13.25
CA CYS A 110 3.79 18.53 12.11
C CYS A 110 3.30 19.82 11.45
N VAL A 111 1.98 19.98 11.24
CA VAL A 111 1.37 21.19 10.64
C VAL A 111 1.62 22.41 11.53
N LEU A 112 1.38 22.29 12.84
CA LEU A 112 1.57 23.37 13.79
C LEU A 112 3.05 23.75 13.92
N LEU A 113 3.94 22.76 13.97
CA LEU A 113 5.38 23.01 13.99
C LEU A 113 5.83 23.73 12.72
N TYR A 114 5.39 23.29 11.54
CA TYR A 114 5.73 23.93 10.27
C TYR A 114 5.18 25.37 10.20
N PHE A 115 3.92 25.56 10.61
CA PHE A 115 3.29 26.87 10.66
C PHE A 115 4.02 27.82 11.61
N ALA A 116 4.38 27.35 12.81
CA ALA A 116 5.16 28.13 13.76
C ALA A 116 6.54 28.48 13.19
N CYS A 117 7.23 27.55 12.55
CA CYS A 117 8.55 27.80 11.99
C CYS A 117 8.55 28.83 10.85
N GLU A 118 7.62 28.72 9.90
CA GLU A 118 7.52 29.66 8.78
C GLU A 118 7.15 31.08 9.23
N ASN A 119 6.19 31.21 10.15
CA ASN A 119 5.73 32.52 10.61
C ASN A 119 6.67 33.17 11.62
N LEU A 120 7.25 32.41 12.56
CA LEU A 120 8.06 32.97 13.65
C LEU A 120 9.53 33.12 13.30
N PHE A 121 10.11 32.19 12.52
CA PHE A 121 11.55 32.19 12.25
C PHE A 121 11.92 32.62 10.84
N LEU A 122 11.07 32.33 9.84
CA LEU A 122 11.37 32.59 8.43
C LEU A 122 10.70 33.86 7.88
N GLY A 123 9.83 34.51 8.66
CA GLY A 123 9.12 35.74 8.26
C GLY A 123 8.19 35.56 7.06
N LYS A 124 7.84 34.32 6.70
CA LYS A 124 6.87 34.04 5.65
C LYS A 124 5.49 34.07 6.29
N GLU A 125 4.86 35.23 6.32
CA GLU A 125 3.53 35.42 6.90
C GLU A 125 2.49 34.54 6.17
N LYS A 126 2.21 33.36 6.72
CA LYS A 126 1.17 32.45 6.21
C LYS A 126 -0.15 32.81 6.86
N PRO A 127 -1.22 33.03 6.07
CA PRO A 127 -2.47 33.52 6.62
C PRO A 127 -3.14 32.47 7.52
N LEU A 128 -3.72 32.91 8.64
CA LEU A 128 -4.47 32.05 9.58
C LEU A 128 -5.67 31.35 8.92
N SER A 129 -6.24 31.92 7.86
CA SER A 129 -7.33 31.31 7.09
C SER A 129 -6.93 29.99 6.43
N GLU A 130 -5.64 29.79 6.15
CA GLU A 130 -5.12 28.54 5.59
C GLU A 130 -4.82 27.48 6.65
N LEU A 131 -4.76 27.84 7.94
CA LEU A 131 -4.41 26.90 9.01
C LEU A 131 -5.45 25.79 9.16
N LEU A 132 -6.74 26.12 9.22
CA LEU A 132 -7.79 25.11 9.40
C LEU A 132 -7.90 24.13 8.21
N PRO A 133 -7.91 24.59 6.94
CA PRO A 133 -7.82 23.68 5.80
C PRO A 133 -6.60 22.76 5.84
N ASN A 134 -5.42 23.27 6.23
CA ASN A 134 -4.22 22.43 6.35
C ASN A 134 -4.32 21.46 7.54
N LEU A 135 -4.88 21.85 8.70
CA LEU A 135 -5.10 20.94 9.83
C LEU A 135 -6.05 19.78 9.49
N LEU A 136 -7.05 20.03 8.64
CA LEU A 136 -7.98 19.00 8.15
C LEU A 136 -7.45 18.23 6.93
N ALA A 137 -6.22 18.52 6.49
CA ALA A 137 -5.63 18.04 5.23
C ALA A 137 -6.43 18.39 3.96
N LEU A 138 -7.38 19.33 4.03
CA LEU A 138 -8.17 19.79 2.88
C LEU A 138 -7.35 20.67 1.93
N SER A 139 -6.26 21.25 2.43
CA SER A 139 -5.30 22.02 1.66
C SER A 139 -3.88 21.55 1.95
N ASP A 140 -3.02 21.66 0.95
CA ASP A 140 -1.58 21.41 0.98
C ASP A 140 -0.78 22.70 0.75
N SER A 141 -1.38 23.87 0.99
CA SER A 141 -0.76 25.18 0.75
C SER A 141 0.49 25.46 1.60
N PHE A 142 0.61 24.79 2.75
CA PHE A 142 1.81 24.87 3.59
C PHE A 142 2.93 24.01 3.02
N ASN A 143 2.61 22.80 2.56
CA ASN A 143 3.58 21.90 1.94
C ASN A 143 2.87 21.00 0.91
N GLY A 144 3.17 21.24 -0.36
CA GLY A 144 2.58 20.51 -1.48
C GLY A 144 2.92 19.01 -1.50
N SER A 145 3.83 18.52 -0.66
CA SER A 145 4.10 17.08 -0.50
C SER A 145 3.13 16.39 0.46
N TRP A 146 2.26 17.14 1.17
CA TRP A 146 1.27 16.62 2.11
C TRP A 146 -0.06 16.23 1.47
N TRP A 147 -0.22 16.41 0.16
CA TRP A 147 -1.43 16.07 -0.60
C TRP A 147 -1.97 14.65 -0.30
N TYR A 148 -1.09 13.70 0.02
CA TYR A 148 -1.47 12.32 0.32
C TYR A 148 -2.23 12.15 1.65
N ALA A 149 -2.14 13.10 2.58
CA ALA A 149 -2.85 13.02 3.86
C ALA A 149 -4.37 12.91 3.65
N LEU A 150 -4.94 13.75 2.77
CA LEU A 150 -6.36 13.67 2.42
C LEU A 150 -6.71 12.35 1.73
N GLU A 151 -5.83 11.87 0.86
CA GLU A 151 -6.04 10.63 0.12
C GLU A 151 -6.05 9.42 1.04
N TYR A 152 -5.17 9.40 2.04
CA TYR A 152 -5.17 8.39 3.09
C TYR A 152 -6.48 8.37 3.88
N VAL A 153 -7.04 9.55 4.21
CA VAL A 153 -8.34 9.66 4.87
C VAL A 153 -9.45 9.05 4.00
N LYS A 154 -9.50 9.38 2.70
CA LYS A 154 -10.49 8.80 1.76
C LYS A 154 -10.37 7.28 1.69
N ILE A 155 -9.15 6.76 1.58
CA ILE A 155 -8.89 5.32 1.59
C ILE A 155 -9.47 4.68 2.85
N LEU A 156 -9.13 5.19 4.03
CA LEU A 156 -9.59 4.60 5.28
C LEU A 156 -11.12 4.63 5.44
N LEU A 157 -11.78 5.72 5.00
CA LEU A 157 -13.24 5.82 5.05
C LEU A 157 -13.96 4.91 4.03
N PHE A 158 -13.28 4.57 2.93
CA PHE A 158 -13.78 3.66 1.90
C PHE A 158 -13.72 2.18 2.33
N LEU A 159 -12.70 1.78 3.09
CA LEU A 159 -12.46 0.37 3.43
C LEU A 159 -13.59 -0.34 4.20
N PRO A 160 -14.30 0.29 5.16
CA PRO A 160 -15.49 -0.32 5.78
C PRO A 160 -16.59 -0.68 4.79
N LEU A 161 -16.85 0.17 3.79
CA LEU A 161 -17.85 -0.10 2.75
C LEU A 161 -17.40 -1.28 1.87
N LEU A 162 -16.10 -1.33 1.56
CA LEU A 162 -15.53 -2.46 0.83
C LEU A 162 -15.62 -3.75 1.63
N HIS A 163 -15.35 -3.72 2.94
CA HIS A 163 -15.51 -4.88 3.81
C HIS A 163 -16.95 -5.38 3.81
N LEU A 164 -17.89 -4.47 4.05
CA LEU A 164 -19.31 -4.75 4.07
C LEU A 164 -19.81 -5.38 2.76
N LEU A 165 -19.30 -4.94 1.61
CA LEU A 165 -19.64 -5.51 0.31
C LEU A 165 -19.30 -7.01 0.23
N PHE A 166 -18.17 -7.43 0.80
CA PHE A 166 -17.63 -8.81 0.73
C PHE A 166 -17.90 -9.68 1.98
N VAL A 167 -18.66 -9.17 2.94
CA VAL A 167 -19.22 -9.99 4.02
C VAL A 167 -20.39 -10.79 3.44
N PHE A 168 -20.45 -12.09 3.72
CA PHE A 168 -21.55 -12.94 3.26
C PHE A 168 -22.54 -13.11 4.41
N GLU A 169 -23.75 -12.59 4.24
CA GLU A 169 -24.84 -12.79 5.19
C GLU A 169 -25.65 -14.05 4.83
N ASN A 170 -25.69 -15.00 5.77
CA ASN A 170 -26.51 -16.22 5.67
C ASN A 170 -27.99 -15.89 5.92
N ASP A 171 -28.27 -14.95 6.82
CA ASP A 171 -29.61 -14.45 7.09
C ASP A 171 -30.17 -13.65 5.89
N HIS A 172 -31.37 -14.04 5.45
CA HIS A 172 -32.08 -13.38 4.36
C HIS A 172 -32.45 -11.93 4.69
N GLU A 173 -32.81 -11.63 5.95
CA GLU A 173 -33.19 -10.27 6.34
C GLU A 173 -31.99 -9.31 6.28
N GLU A 174 -30.83 -9.73 6.79
CA GLU A 174 -29.60 -8.93 6.78
C GLU A 174 -29.11 -8.71 5.33
N ARG A 175 -29.26 -9.71 4.46
CA ARG A 175 -28.96 -9.59 3.02
C ARG A 175 -29.86 -8.54 2.34
N LEU A 176 -31.15 -8.50 2.67
CA LEU A 176 -32.06 -7.48 2.15
C LEU A 176 -31.67 -6.08 2.63
N LYS A 177 -31.35 -5.91 3.92
CA LYS A 177 -30.89 -4.63 4.48
C LYS A 177 -29.65 -4.11 3.75
N LYS A 178 -28.66 -4.99 3.54
CA LYS A 178 -27.46 -4.68 2.76
C LYS A 178 -27.78 -4.29 1.32
N LYS A 179 -28.64 -5.05 0.64
CA LYS A 179 -29.05 -4.74 -0.75
C LYS A 179 -29.71 -3.36 -0.85
N TRP A 180 -30.66 -3.07 0.03
CA TRP A 180 -31.34 -1.78 0.07
C TRP A 180 -30.38 -0.65 0.42
N PHE A 181 -29.48 -0.85 1.38
CA PHE A 181 -28.45 0.14 1.74
C PHE A 181 -27.59 0.51 0.53
N PHE A 182 -27.03 -0.48 -0.19
CA PHE A 182 -26.22 -0.20 -1.38
C PHE A 182 -27.06 0.39 -2.52
N LEU A 183 -28.29 -0.07 -2.72
CA LEU A 183 -29.18 0.51 -3.74
C LEU A 183 -29.48 1.99 -3.46
N THR A 184 -29.76 2.34 -2.20
CA THR A 184 -29.96 3.73 -1.78
C THR A 184 -28.69 4.53 -1.94
N LEU A 185 -27.53 4.00 -1.54
CA LEU A 185 -26.24 4.67 -1.68
C LEU A 185 -25.91 4.98 -3.15
N PHE A 186 -26.04 3.98 -4.03
CA PHE A 186 -25.81 4.16 -5.47
C PHE A 186 -26.88 5.07 -6.10
N GLY A 187 -28.13 4.98 -5.66
CA GLY A 187 -29.20 5.87 -6.10
C GLY A 187 -28.94 7.33 -5.75
N LEU A 188 -28.49 7.60 -4.51
CA LEU A 188 -28.08 8.94 -4.07
C LEU A 188 -26.85 9.45 -4.83
N LEU A 189 -25.86 8.59 -5.08
CA LEU A 189 -24.67 8.95 -5.86
C LEU A 189 -25.04 9.27 -7.32
N ALA A 190 -25.92 8.49 -7.93
CA ALA A 190 -26.43 8.73 -9.28
C ALA A 190 -27.27 10.01 -9.34
N LEU A 191 -28.13 10.27 -8.35
CA LEU A 191 -28.89 11.51 -8.24
C LEU A 191 -27.96 12.71 -8.11
N PHE A 192 -26.97 12.63 -7.22
CA PHE A 192 -25.95 13.68 -7.07
C PHE A 192 -25.22 13.94 -8.39
N LEU A 193 -24.83 12.87 -9.11
CA LEU A 193 -24.19 12.99 -10.41
C LEU A 193 -25.12 13.69 -11.41
N VAL A 194 -26.39 13.27 -11.53
CA VAL A 194 -27.36 13.89 -12.43
C VAL A 194 -27.61 15.36 -12.09
N LEU A 195 -27.73 15.71 -10.81
CA LEU A 195 -27.86 17.09 -10.37
C LEU A 195 -26.61 17.91 -10.73
N ALA A 196 -25.42 17.35 -10.50
CA ALA A 196 -24.16 18.00 -10.90
C ALA A 196 -24.06 18.19 -12.42
N LEU A 197 -24.51 17.22 -13.22
CA LEU A 197 -24.55 17.32 -14.68
C LEU A 197 -25.51 18.42 -15.17
N ASN A 198 -26.65 18.60 -14.49
CA ASN A 198 -27.67 19.57 -14.88
C ASN A 198 -27.42 21.00 -14.40
N ILE A 199 -26.76 21.18 -13.24
CA ILE A 199 -26.56 22.50 -12.62
C ILE A 199 -25.33 23.22 -13.18
N PHE A 200 -24.30 22.48 -13.62
CA PHE A 200 -23.03 23.07 -14.07
C PHE A 200 -22.92 23.01 -15.61
N PRO A 201 -22.97 24.16 -16.33
CA PRO A 201 -22.83 24.21 -17.79
C PRO A 201 -21.50 23.63 -18.31
N SER A 202 -20.51 23.52 -17.43
CA SER A 202 -19.17 22.97 -17.64
C SER A 202 -18.96 21.63 -16.90
N TRP A 203 -20.00 20.79 -16.81
CA TRP A 203 -19.97 19.54 -16.03
C TRP A 203 -18.78 18.65 -16.36
N GLU A 204 -18.33 18.56 -17.61
CA GLU A 204 -17.18 17.72 -17.97
C GLU A 204 -15.90 18.17 -17.28
N TYR A 205 -15.67 19.48 -17.18
CA TYR A 205 -14.51 20.04 -16.50
C TYR A 205 -14.57 19.74 -15.00
N HIS A 206 -15.73 19.99 -14.37
CA HIS A 206 -15.92 19.72 -12.94
C HIS A 206 -15.87 18.22 -12.63
N PHE A 207 -16.37 17.36 -13.52
CA PHE A 207 -16.30 15.91 -13.40
C PHE A 207 -14.86 15.41 -13.54
N ARG A 208 -14.12 15.87 -14.56
CA ARG A 208 -12.69 15.56 -14.70
C ARG A 208 -11.91 16.03 -13.47
N LEU A 209 -12.18 17.23 -12.97
CA LEU A 209 -11.57 17.77 -11.76
C LEU A 209 -11.91 16.92 -10.53
N PHE A 210 -13.16 16.50 -10.37
CA PHE A 210 -13.61 15.63 -9.28
C PHE A 210 -12.92 14.26 -9.33
N VAL A 211 -12.92 13.61 -10.49
CA VAL A 211 -12.23 12.31 -10.68
C VAL A 211 -10.74 12.45 -10.42
N ASN A 212 -10.10 13.50 -10.93
CA ASN A 212 -8.69 13.76 -10.68
C ASN A 212 -8.39 14.02 -9.20
N ARG A 213 -9.28 14.71 -8.48
CA ARG A 213 -9.19 14.92 -7.03
C ARG A 213 -9.49 13.66 -6.22
N LEU A 214 -10.24 12.70 -6.75
CA LEU A 214 -10.53 11.41 -6.10
C LEU A 214 -9.33 10.44 -6.17
N MET A 215 -8.41 10.66 -7.13
CA MET A 215 -7.22 9.83 -7.35
C MET A 215 -7.49 8.31 -7.30
N PRO A 216 -8.37 7.78 -8.18
CA PRO A 216 -8.91 6.42 -8.07
C PRO A 216 -7.85 5.32 -8.06
N SER A 217 -6.69 5.57 -8.66
CA SER A 217 -5.56 4.66 -8.69
C SER A 217 -5.09 4.21 -7.31
N TYR A 218 -5.03 5.11 -6.33
CA TYR A 218 -4.59 4.76 -4.97
C TYR A 218 -5.68 4.05 -4.17
N LEU A 219 -6.95 4.43 -4.38
CA LEU A 219 -8.10 3.67 -3.88
C LEU A 219 -8.08 2.23 -4.42
N LEU A 220 -7.78 2.04 -5.70
CA LEU A 220 -7.63 0.71 -6.30
C LEU A 220 -6.44 -0.07 -5.71
N CYS A 221 -5.31 0.59 -5.42
CA CYS A 221 -4.18 -0.05 -4.73
C CYS A 221 -4.58 -0.54 -3.33
N ALA A 222 -5.29 0.29 -2.57
CA ALA A 222 -5.79 -0.07 -1.25
C ALA A 222 -6.84 -1.19 -1.32
N ALA A 223 -7.79 -1.11 -2.26
CA ALA A 223 -8.77 -2.16 -2.52
C ALA A 223 -8.08 -3.48 -2.91
N GLY A 224 -7.05 -3.42 -3.76
CA GLY A 224 -6.24 -4.59 -4.13
C GLY A 224 -5.59 -5.24 -2.91
N GLY A 225 -4.95 -4.44 -2.04
CA GLY A 225 -4.40 -4.90 -0.77
C GLY A 225 -5.45 -5.55 0.14
N PHE A 226 -6.63 -4.92 0.22
CA PHE A 226 -7.77 -5.43 0.98
C PHE A 226 -8.24 -6.80 0.46
N LEU A 227 -8.49 -6.94 -0.84
CA LEU A 227 -8.97 -8.17 -1.46
C LEU A 227 -7.95 -9.30 -1.34
N ILE A 228 -6.66 -8.98 -1.51
CA ILE A 228 -5.56 -9.93 -1.35
C ILE A 228 -5.50 -10.48 0.08
N ALA A 229 -5.73 -9.64 1.09
CA ALA A 229 -5.86 -10.09 2.48
C ALA A 229 -7.12 -10.96 2.66
N ARG A 230 -8.28 -10.46 2.22
CA ARG A 230 -9.59 -11.11 2.41
C ARG A 230 -9.65 -12.53 1.84
N PHE A 231 -9.14 -12.72 0.62
CA PHE A 231 -9.17 -13.99 -0.08
C PHE A 231 -7.91 -14.84 0.12
N SER A 232 -7.00 -14.41 1.00
CA SER A 232 -5.75 -15.14 1.28
C SER A 232 -4.97 -15.49 -0.01
N LEU A 233 -4.94 -14.57 -0.98
CA LEU A 233 -4.31 -14.80 -2.29
C LEU A 233 -2.79 -15.02 -2.16
N ILE A 234 -2.13 -14.27 -1.29
CA ILE A 234 -0.67 -14.41 -1.05
C ILE A 234 -0.30 -15.80 -0.49
N PRO A 235 -0.98 -16.31 0.56
CA PRO A 235 -0.80 -17.70 1.00
C PRO A 235 -0.95 -18.72 -0.12
N SER A 236 -1.98 -18.56 -0.96
CA SER A 236 -2.29 -19.48 -2.06
C SER A 236 -1.21 -19.45 -3.15
N LEU A 237 -0.77 -18.25 -3.56
CA LEU A 237 0.35 -18.08 -4.49
C LEU A 237 1.65 -18.62 -3.91
N GLY A 238 1.93 -18.38 -2.63
CA GLY A 238 3.12 -18.92 -1.97
C GLY A 238 3.17 -20.45 -1.98
N LYS A 239 2.03 -21.12 -1.72
CA LYS A 239 1.93 -22.59 -1.81
C LYS A 239 2.14 -23.08 -3.25
N LEU A 240 1.56 -22.39 -4.24
CA LEU A 240 1.72 -22.73 -5.65
C LEU A 240 3.18 -22.60 -6.10
N CYS A 241 3.85 -21.49 -5.78
CA CYS A 241 5.26 -21.27 -6.13
C CYS A 241 6.17 -22.33 -5.50
N ILE A 242 5.96 -22.68 -4.23
CA ILE A 242 6.73 -23.75 -3.57
C ILE A 242 6.47 -25.10 -4.26
N SER A 243 5.22 -25.42 -4.59
CA SER A 243 4.88 -26.66 -5.30
C SER A 243 5.54 -26.75 -6.68
N LEU A 244 5.54 -25.66 -7.45
CA LEU A 244 6.18 -25.59 -8.76
C LEU A 244 7.71 -25.71 -8.65
N LEU A 245 8.35 -25.02 -7.70
CA LEU A 245 9.79 -25.11 -7.47
C LEU A 245 10.22 -26.52 -7.04
N LEU A 246 9.42 -27.19 -6.22
CA LEU A 246 9.66 -28.59 -5.86
C LEU A 246 9.52 -29.54 -7.06
N ARG A 247 8.59 -29.26 -7.98
CA ARG A 247 8.39 -30.04 -9.20
C ARG A 247 9.52 -29.85 -10.21
N VAL A 248 10.07 -28.63 -10.31
CA VAL A 248 11.23 -28.30 -11.16
C VAL A 248 12.53 -28.93 -10.64
N GLN A 249 12.65 -29.17 -9.32
CA GLN A 249 13.81 -29.85 -8.74
C GLN A 249 13.94 -31.33 -9.16
N GLY A 250 12.88 -31.96 -9.69
CA GLY A 250 12.93 -33.27 -10.36
C GLY A 250 13.39 -34.47 -9.50
N PRO A 251 13.28 -35.71 -10.04
CA PRO A 251 13.66 -36.96 -9.34
C PRO A 251 15.17 -37.13 -9.15
N VAL A 252 16.00 -36.37 -9.87
CA VAL A 252 17.48 -36.41 -9.81
C VAL A 252 18.00 -36.13 -8.39
N GLN A 253 17.26 -35.36 -7.59
CA GLN A 253 17.65 -35.02 -6.22
C GLN A 253 17.23 -36.07 -5.18
N GLU A 254 16.27 -36.94 -5.51
CA GLU A 254 15.77 -37.98 -4.62
C GLU A 254 16.79 -39.13 -4.49
N GLU A 255 17.55 -39.41 -5.55
CA GLU A 255 18.70 -40.35 -5.53
C GLU A 255 19.89 -39.80 -4.72
N THR A 256 20.25 -38.52 -4.90
CA THR A 256 21.33 -37.90 -4.11
C THR A 256 20.98 -37.81 -2.63
N PHE A 257 19.70 -37.59 -2.32
CA PHE A 257 19.18 -37.54 -0.95
C PHE A 257 19.05 -38.94 -0.32
N ARG A 258 18.75 -39.98 -1.11
CA ARG A 258 18.85 -41.38 -0.66
C ARG A 258 20.29 -41.75 -0.34
N GLN A 259 21.26 -41.42 -1.19
CA GLN A 259 22.69 -41.63 -0.91
C GLN A 259 23.18 -40.89 0.35
N ALA A 260 22.74 -39.65 0.57
CA ALA A 260 23.07 -38.89 1.79
C ALA A 260 22.38 -39.43 3.06
N ARG A 261 21.20 -40.04 2.91
CA ARG A 261 20.48 -40.73 4.00
C ARG A 261 21.23 -41.98 4.45
N ASP A 262 21.83 -42.72 3.53
CA ASP A 262 22.60 -43.93 3.84
C ASP A 262 23.97 -43.62 4.47
N GLN A 263 24.46 -42.37 4.35
CA GLN A 263 25.76 -41.92 4.90
C GLN A 263 25.65 -41.07 6.18
N GLY A 264 24.46 -40.94 6.79
CA GLY A 264 24.26 -40.20 8.04
C GLY A 264 24.33 -38.66 7.94
N SER A 265 24.45 -38.09 6.74
CA SER A 265 24.58 -36.64 6.50
C SER A 265 23.24 -35.94 6.18
N VAL A 266 22.12 -36.55 6.59
CA VAL A 266 20.73 -36.08 6.35
C VAL A 266 20.52 -34.62 6.76
N GLN A 267 21.08 -34.19 7.89
CA GLN A 267 20.96 -32.83 8.41
C GLN A 267 21.60 -31.80 7.45
N GLU A 268 22.76 -32.13 6.89
CA GLU A 268 23.49 -31.27 5.96
C GLU A 268 22.79 -31.19 4.61
N ALA A 269 22.29 -32.33 4.10
CA ALA A 269 21.53 -32.41 2.86
C ALA A 269 20.22 -31.60 2.93
N LEU A 270 19.51 -31.66 4.06
CA LEU A 270 18.33 -30.82 4.34
C LEU A 270 18.71 -29.33 4.38
N SER A 271 19.82 -28.98 5.04
CA SER A 271 20.31 -27.60 5.11
C SER A 271 20.69 -27.04 3.73
N CYS A 272 21.26 -27.87 2.86
CA CYS A 272 21.69 -27.50 1.52
C CYS A 272 20.48 -27.31 0.59
N ARG A 273 19.49 -28.22 0.66
CA ARG A 273 18.22 -28.10 -0.07
C ARG A 273 17.45 -26.85 0.35
N SER A 274 17.39 -26.57 1.65
CA SER A 274 16.76 -25.35 2.20
C SER A 274 17.46 -24.08 1.71
N ARG A 275 18.80 -24.03 1.74
CA ARG A 275 19.59 -22.90 1.21
C ARG A 275 19.37 -22.67 -0.28
N ARG A 276 19.38 -23.72 -1.10
CA ARG A 276 19.12 -23.60 -2.56
C ARG A 276 17.71 -23.11 -2.86
N LEU A 277 16.70 -23.61 -2.14
CA LEU A 277 15.33 -23.14 -2.29
C LEU A 277 15.20 -21.66 -1.91
N SER A 278 15.85 -21.23 -0.82
CA SER A 278 15.89 -19.82 -0.42
C SER A 278 16.56 -18.94 -1.48
N ALA A 279 17.65 -19.40 -2.11
CA ALA A 279 18.34 -18.66 -3.16
C ALA A 279 17.46 -18.49 -4.41
N LEU A 280 16.77 -19.55 -4.84
CA LEU A 280 15.83 -19.49 -5.98
C LEU A 280 14.65 -18.56 -5.71
N LEU A 281 14.09 -18.59 -4.49
CA LEU A 281 13.02 -17.67 -4.09
C LEU A 281 13.51 -16.22 -4.07
N SER A 282 14.73 -15.97 -3.59
CA SER A 282 15.34 -14.64 -3.61
C SER A 282 15.54 -14.11 -5.03
N LEU A 283 16.00 -14.97 -5.96
CA LEU A 283 16.17 -14.61 -7.37
C LEU A 283 14.82 -14.33 -8.05
N ALA A 284 13.83 -15.19 -7.82
CA ALA A 284 12.46 -14.96 -8.30
C ALA A 284 11.88 -13.65 -7.74
N GLY A 285 12.14 -13.36 -6.46
CA GLY A 285 11.77 -12.09 -5.83
C GLY A 285 12.40 -10.89 -6.53
N LEU A 286 13.69 -10.96 -6.85
CA LEU A 286 14.41 -9.92 -7.59
C LEU A 286 13.79 -9.68 -8.99
N LEU A 287 13.48 -10.75 -9.71
CA LEU A 287 12.84 -10.67 -11.04
C LEU A 287 11.44 -10.02 -10.94
N LEU A 288 10.65 -10.38 -9.94
CA LEU A 288 9.33 -9.78 -9.68
C LEU A 288 9.43 -8.30 -9.28
N MET A 289 10.52 -7.88 -8.62
CA MET A 289 10.77 -6.46 -8.35
C MET A 289 11.20 -5.69 -9.60
N PHE A 290 11.99 -6.32 -10.48
CA PHE A 290 12.51 -5.69 -11.69
C PHE A 290 11.45 -5.55 -12.78
N LEU A 291 10.45 -6.45 -12.82
CA LEU A 291 9.38 -6.42 -13.82
C LEU A 291 8.56 -5.10 -13.79
N PRO A 292 8.03 -4.62 -12.64
CA PRO A 292 7.39 -3.31 -12.53
C PRO A 292 8.28 -2.15 -12.98
N PHE A 293 9.58 -2.23 -12.73
CA PHE A 293 10.54 -1.22 -13.18
C PHE A 293 10.63 -1.21 -14.71
N LEU A 294 10.79 -2.37 -15.35
CA LEU A 294 10.83 -2.50 -16.81
C LEU A 294 9.54 -2.04 -17.48
N ILE A 295 8.38 -2.42 -16.93
CA ILE A 295 7.08 -2.00 -17.45
C ILE A 295 6.96 -0.47 -17.40
N ARG A 296 7.30 0.15 -16.27
CA ARG A 296 7.30 1.61 -16.12
C ARG A 296 8.34 2.29 -17.01
N TYR A 297 9.48 1.65 -17.24
CA TYR A 297 10.52 2.16 -18.14
C TYR A 297 10.07 2.15 -19.60
N ALA A 298 9.30 1.15 -20.02
CA ALA A 298 8.85 0.98 -21.40
C ALA A 298 7.65 1.86 -21.80
N ILE A 299 6.76 2.21 -20.87
CA ILE A 299 5.46 2.84 -21.16
C ILE A 299 5.53 4.38 -21.34
N THR A 300 6.74 4.99 -21.30
CA THR A 300 7.08 6.45 -21.44
C THR A 300 7.25 7.24 -20.12
N VAL A 301 8.04 8.33 -20.21
CA VAL A 301 8.45 9.21 -19.10
C VAL A 301 7.26 9.99 -18.51
N ASP A 302 6.27 10.35 -19.33
CA ASP A 302 5.05 11.05 -18.92
C ASP A 302 3.98 10.10 -18.36
N ALA A 303 4.05 8.81 -18.72
CA ALA A 303 3.18 7.74 -18.23
C ALA A 303 3.64 7.13 -16.90
N MET A 304 4.32 7.95 -16.09
CA MET A 304 4.34 7.91 -14.62
C MET A 304 2.95 8.12 -13.98
N GLN A 305 1.89 7.90 -14.76
CA GLN A 305 0.50 7.95 -14.38
C GLN A 305 0.15 6.65 -13.66
N THR A 306 -0.40 6.87 -12.48
CA THR A 306 -0.80 5.92 -11.45
C THR A 306 -1.76 4.81 -11.89
N SER A 307 -2.18 4.74 -13.15
CA SER A 307 -3.27 3.87 -13.60
C SER A 307 -2.94 2.38 -13.51
N LEU A 308 -1.68 1.97 -13.66
CA LEU A 308 -1.26 0.57 -13.55
C LEU A 308 -0.73 0.19 -12.15
N ASP A 309 -0.65 1.15 -11.23
CA ASP A 309 0.01 0.93 -9.93
C ASP A 309 -0.73 -0.11 -9.09
N PHE A 310 -2.04 -0.23 -9.26
CA PHE A 310 -2.84 -1.25 -8.56
C PHE A 310 -2.47 -2.67 -8.98
N LEU A 311 -1.94 -2.86 -10.21
CA LEU A 311 -1.44 -4.15 -10.70
C LEU A 311 0.03 -4.36 -10.33
N LEU A 312 0.85 -3.31 -10.47
CA LEU A 312 2.29 -3.39 -10.26
C LEU A 312 2.68 -3.49 -8.78
N THR A 313 1.95 -2.80 -7.90
CA THR A 313 2.28 -2.72 -6.47
C THR A 313 2.22 -4.08 -5.76
N PRO A 314 1.17 -4.91 -5.93
CA PRO A 314 1.14 -6.24 -5.31
C PRO A 314 2.30 -7.13 -5.77
N VAL A 315 2.64 -7.08 -7.06
CA VAL A 315 3.75 -7.85 -7.65
C VAL A 315 5.08 -7.39 -7.06
N PHE A 316 5.30 -6.08 -6.99
CA PHE A 316 6.51 -5.50 -6.42
C PHE A 316 6.65 -5.84 -4.92
N CYS A 317 5.60 -5.68 -4.14
CA CYS A 317 5.60 -6.00 -2.70
C CYS A 317 5.87 -7.49 -2.45
N LEU A 318 5.26 -8.38 -3.26
CA LEU A 318 5.51 -9.82 -3.19
C LEU A 318 6.97 -10.13 -3.54
N GLY A 319 7.48 -9.55 -4.63
CA GLY A 319 8.87 -9.70 -5.05
C GLY A 319 9.84 -9.27 -3.95
N PHE A 320 9.60 -8.13 -3.32
CA PHE A 320 10.41 -7.63 -2.20
C PHE A 320 10.40 -8.55 -0.99
N LEU A 321 9.24 -9.07 -0.59
CA LEU A 321 9.16 -10.00 0.54
C LEU A 321 9.84 -11.34 0.24
N LEU A 322 9.78 -11.80 -1.01
CA LEU A 322 10.50 -13.01 -1.47
C LEU A 322 12.01 -12.78 -1.52
N PHE A 323 12.44 -11.61 -2.01
CA PHE A 323 13.83 -11.20 -2.05
C PHE A 323 14.44 -11.11 -0.65
N LEU A 324 13.72 -10.50 0.29
CA LEU A 324 14.19 -10.39 1.67
C LEU A 324 14.30 -11.74 2.38
N GLY A 325 13.41 -12.71 2.07
CA GLY A 325 13.53 -14.11 2.50
C GLY A 325 14.09 -14.28 3.93
N ASP A 326 15.21 -14.99 4.04
CA ASP A 326 15.99 -15.19 5.28
C ASP A 326 17.13 -14.17 5.46
N GLN A 327 17.25 -13.15 4.60
CA GLN A 327 18.30 -12.15 4.68
C GLN A 327 18.11 -11.24 5.90
N LYS A 328 18.91 -11.44 6.94
CA LYS A 328 18.77 -10.75 8.22
C LYS A 328 19.02 -9.24 8.15
N ILE A 329 20.08 -8.82 7.46
CA ILE A 329 20.54 -7.42 7.48
C ILE A 329 19.57 -6.48 6.74
N PRO A 330 19.24 -6.70 5.44
CA PRO A 330 18.34 -5.79 4.74
C PRO A 330 16.95 -5.77 5.38
N ALA A 331 16.47 -6.92 5.87
CA ALA A 331 15.20 -6.99 6.59
C ALA A 331 15.18 -6.15 7.87
N GLN A 332 16.28 -6.13 8.64
CA GLN A 332 16.41 -5.30 9.83
C GLN A 332 16.44 -3.81 9.49
N ILE A 333 17.14 -3.41 8.41
CA ILE A 333 17.19 -2.02 7.97
C ILE A 333 15.79 -1.52 7.61
N PHE A 334 15.07 -2.22 6.71
CA PHE A 334 13.73 -1.80 6.31
C PHE A 334 12.72 -1.88 7.45
N PHE A 335 12.86 -2.84 8.37
CA PHE A 335 12.04 -2.86 9.58
C PHE A 335 12.33 -1.67 10.50
N PHE A 336 13.60 -1.32 10.68
CA PHE A 336 14.02 -0.17 11.48
C PHE A 336 13.49 1.13 10.89
N ILE A 337 13.68 1.34 9.59
CA ILE A 337 13.14 2.49 8.86
C ILE A 337 11.63 2.52 9.03
N GLY A 338 10.92 1.42 8.74
CA GLY A 338 9.47 1.35 8.84
C GLY A 338 8.92 1.64 10.23
N LYS A 339 9.62 1.20 11.28
CA LYS A 339 9.22 1.42 12.68
C LYS A 339 9.33 2.89 13.11
N HIS A 340 10.27 3.64 12.51
CA HIS A 340 10.56 5.03 12.87
C HIS A 340 10.13 6.05 11.80
N SER A 341 9.84 5.60 10.58
CA SER A 341 9.13 6.39 9.58
C SER A 341 7.72 6.54 10.11
N VAL A 342 7.46 7.70 10.69
CA VAL A 342 6.21 7.96 11.40
C VAL A 342 5.05 7.90 10.41
N TYR A 343 4.38 6.75 10.40
CA TYR A 343 3.07 6.45 9.81
C TYR A 343 2.32 5.48 10.72
#